data_AF-A0A7Y5XNS8-F1
#
_entry.id   AF-A0A7Y5XNS8-F1
#
_cell.length_a   1.000
_cell.length_b   1.000
_cell.length_c   1.000
_cell.angle_alpha   90.00
_cell.angle_beta   90.00
_cell.angle_gamma   90.00
#
_symmetry.space_group_name_H-M   'P 1'
#
loop_
_entity.id
_entity.type
_entity.pdbx_description
1 polymer ?
#
loop_
_entity_poly.entity_id
_entity_poly.type
_entity_poly.pdbx_seq_one_letter_code
_entity_poly.pdbx_strand_id
1 'polypeptide(L)'
;MPRGASSRASTRLDQPLERRLNRRRWHFDADAFGRISERVARFLGTGRFLLIQTIIVIVWITLNLLAVRLRWDPYPFILLNLAFSTQAAYAAPLILLAQNRQADRDRVSLEEDRQRAAAAKEDTEYLTRELAALRLALGDVATRDFIRDELERVLEQARKLDERGP
;
A
#
# COMPACT_ATOMS: atom_id res chain seq x y z
N MET A 1 -28.06 46.35 40.57
CA MET A 1 -27.35 45.98 39.32
C MET A 1 -25.95 46.60 39.35
N PRO A 2 -24.85 46.00 38.81
CA PRO A 2 -24.71 44.98 37.75
C PRO A 2 -23.97 43.67 38.19
N ARG A 3 -24.38 42.47 37.72
CA ARG A 3 -23.88 41.63 36.59
C ARG A 3 -22.48 41.00 36.74
N GLY A 4 -22.48 39.67 36.89
CA GLY A 4 -21.91 38.75 35.88
C GLY A 4 -20.55 38.13 36.16
N ALA A 5 -20.55 36.83 36.49
CA ALA A 5 -19.57 35.78 36.14
C ALA A 5 -19.81 34.61 37.11
N SER A 6 -19.88 33.33 36.77
CA SER A 6 -19.50 32.64 35.54
C SER A 6 -20.16 31.26 35.57
N SER A 7 -20.74 30.91 34.43
CA SER A 7 -21.30 29.62 34.12
C SER A 7 -20.23 28.52 34.04
N ARG A 8 -20.72 27.27 34.21
CA ARG A 8 -20.15 26.00 33.70
C ARG A 8 -19.12 25.31 34.58
N ALA A 9 -19.62 24.57 35.55
CA ALA A 9 -19.08 23.25 35.84
C ALA A 9 -19.35 22.33 34.64
N SER A 10 -18.46 22.37 33.64
CA SER A 10 -18.45 21.36 32.59
C SER A 10 -17.82 20.10 33.16
N THR A 11 -18.69 19.15 33.51
CA THR A 11 -18.47 17.73 33.64
C THR A 11 -17.47 17.23 32.60
N ARG A 12 -16.18 17.16 32.98
CA ARG A 12 -15.18 16.35 32.27
C ARG A 12 -15.32 14.90 32.77
N LEU A 13 -16.40 14.23 32.38
CA LEU A 13 -16.49 12.77 32.43
C LEU A 13 -16.41 12.27 31.00
N ASP A 14 -15.19 12.18 30.46
CA ASP A 14 -14.86 11.35 29.29
C ASP A 14 -13.33 11.31 29.14
N GLN A 15 -12.66 10.77 30.16
CA GLN A 15 -11.38 10.12 29.92
C GLN A 15 -11.62 8.64 30.19
N PRO A 16 -11.76 7.80 29.16
CA PRO A 16 -11.73 6.37 29.39
C PRO A 16 -10.40 6.08 30.06
N LEU A 17 -10.49 5.60 31.31
CA LEU A 17 -9.37 5.10 32.08
C LEU A 17 -8.74 4.01 31.21
N GLU A 18 -7.67 4.36 30.49
CA GLU A 18 -6.86 3.41 29.75
C GLU A 18 -6.27 2.47 30.80
N ARG A 19 -7.03 1.40 31.01
CA ARG A 19 -6.65 0.23 31.77
C ARG A 19 -5.33 -0.19 31.12
N ARG A 20 -4.22 0.20 31.75
CA ARG A 20 -2.88 -0.35 31.58
C ARG A 20 -2.93 -1.82 32.01
N LEU A 21 -3.77 -2.61 31.34
CA LEU A 21 -3.66 -4.03 31.28
C LEU A 21 -2.34 -4.23 30.57
N ASN A 22 -1.37 -4.55 31.41
CA ASN A 22 -0.06 -5.04 31.12
C ASN A 22 -0.24 -6.20 30.12
N ARG A 23 -0.43 -5.88 28.84
CA ARG A 23 -0.40 -6.81 27.74
C ARG A 23 1.05 -7.21 27.69
N ARG A 24 1.40 -8.19 28.51
CA ARG A 24 2.57 -9.04 28.39
C ARG A 24 2.47 -9.60 26.98
N ARG A 25 2.90 -8.80 26.00
CA ARG A 25 3.08 -9.22 24.63
C ARG A 25 4.18 -10.24 24.76
N TRP A 26 3.80 -11.50 24.62
CA TRP A 26 4.76 -12.53 24.34
C TRP A 26 5.42 -12.04 23.06
N HIS A 27 6.62 -11.49 23.17
CA HIS A 27 7.44 -11.15 22.02
C HIS A 27 7.84 -12.48 21.39
N PHE A 28 6.88 -13.15 20.74
CA PHE A 28 7.20 -13.99 19.61
C PHE A 28 8.03 -13.09 18.71
N ASP A 29 9.29 -13.47 18.50
CA ASP A 29 10.28 -12.70 17.75
C ASP A 29 9.79 -12.57 16.30
N ALA A 30 8.93 -11.58 16.08
CA ALA A 30 8.25 -11.33 14.83
C ALA A 30 9.26 -11.05 13.72
N ASP A 31 10.46 -10.60 14.08
CA ASP A 31 11.56 -10.36 13.15
C ASP A 31 12.24 -11.68 12.74
N ALA A 32 12.50 -12.59 13.68
CA ALA A 32 13.02 -13.92 13.36
C ALA A 32 12.03 -14.73 12.49
N PHE A 33 10.75 -14.75 12.85
CA PHE A 33 9.71 -15.40 12.05
C PHE A 33 9.54 -14.74 10.68
N GLY A 34 9.68 -13.41 10.60
CA GLY A 34 9.59 -12.69 9.32
C GLY A 34 10.64 -13.13 8.32
N ARG A 35 11.90 -13.26 8.75
CA ARG A 35 12.99 -13.75 7.90
C ARG A 35 12.79 -15.20 7.45
N ILE A 36 12.24 -16.04 8.33
CA ILE A 36 11.93 -17.44 8.01
C ILE A 36 10.79 -17.52 7.00
N SER A 37 9.69 -16.80 7.24
CA SER A 37 8.53 -16.76 6.33
C SER A 37 8.91 -16.28 4.94
N GLU A 38 9.78 -15.27 4.82
CA GLU A 38 10.23 -14.77 3.52
C GLU A 38 11.14 -15.74 2.76
N ARG A 39 11.95 -16.53 3.48
CA ARG A 39 12.73 -17.62 2.87
C ARG A 39 11.82 -18.76 2.42
N VAL A 40 10.83 -19.13 3.24
CA VAL A 40 9.84 -20.17 2.92
C VAL A 40 8.95 -19.75 1.75
N ALA A 41 8.50 -18.50 1.69
CA ALA A 41 7.70 -17.97 0.59
C ALA A 41 8.45 -18.02 -0.75
N ARG A 42 9.73 -17.61 -0.76
CA ARG A 42 10.58 -17.73 -1.96
C ARG A 42 10.82 -19.19 -2.36
N PHE A 43 10.98 -20.07 -1.38
CA PHE A 43 11.20 -21.49 -1.62
C PHE A 43 9.96 -22.19 -2.20
N LEU A 44 8.79 -21.99 -1.59
CA LEU A 44 7.51 -22.57 -2.02
C LEU A 44 7.01 -21.98 -3.34
N GLY A 45 7.30 -20.71 -3.62
CA GLY A 45 6.93 -20.04 -4.88
C GLY A 45 7.79 -20.45 -6.08
N THR A 46 8.85 -21.25 -5.87
CA THR A 46 9.72 -21.70 -6.96
C THR A 46 9.32 -23.10 -7.42
N GLY A 47 9.16 -23.31 -8.74
CA GLY A 47 8.82 -24.63 -9.32
C GLY A 47 9.81 -25.76 -9.00
N ARG A 48 11.02 -25.43 -8.51
CA ARG A 48 12.01 -26.41 -8.03
C ARG A 48 11.51 -27.20 -6.81
N PHE A 49 10.74 -26.60 -5.91
CA PHE A 49 10.21 -27.29 -4.74
C PHE A 49 9.27 -28.44 -5.14
N LEU A 50 8.34 -28.16 -6.06
CA LEU A 50 7.40 -29.17 -6.59
C LEU A 50 8.13 -30.31 -7.29
N LEU A 51 9.21 -30.01 -8.02
CA LEU A 51 10.02 -31.02 -8.70
C LEU A 51 10.73 -31.95 -7.70
N ILE A 52 11.38 -31.38 -6.66
CA ILE A 52 12.03 -32.16 -5.61
C ILE A 52 11.01 -33.02 -4.85
N GLN A 53 9.87 -32.44 -4.45
CA GLN A 53 8.79 -33.16 -3.75
C GLN A 53 8.27 -34.33 -4.60
N THR A 54 8.07 -34.13 -5.90
CA THR A 54 7.62 -35.19 -6.83
C THR A 54 8.64 -36.31 -6.92
N ILE A 55 9.94 -35.98 -7.04
CA ILE A 55 11.01 -36.99 -7.07
C ILE A 55 11.03 -37.81 -5.79
N ILE A 56 10.91 -37.17 -4.61
CA ILE A 56 10.87 -37.88 -3.32
C ILE A 56 9.72 -38.89 -3.29
N VAL A 57 8.52 -38.49 -3.74
CA VAL A 57 7.35 -39.38 -3.79
C VAL A 57 7.61 -40.57 -4.74
N ILE A 58 8.15 -40.32 -5.94
CA ILE A 58 8.47 -41.38 -6.91
C ILE A 58 9.50 -42.34 -6.36
N VAL A 59 10.56 -41.83 -5.73
CA VAL A 59 11.61 -42.65 -5.10
C VAL A 59 11.02 -43.48 -3.97
N TRP A 60 10.16 -42.90 -3.14
CA TRP A 60 9.49 -43.63 -2.05
C TRP A 60 8.63 -44.77 -2.56
N ILE A 61 7.79 -44.51 -3.57
CA ILE A 61 6.96 -45.53 -4.22
C ILE A 61 7.85 -46.63 -4.82
N THR A 62 8.94 -46.25 -5.51
CA THR A 62 9.87 -47.21 -6.15
C THR A 62 10.60 -48.08 -5.13
N LEU A 63 11.10 -47.49 -4.04
CA LEU A 63 11.73 -48.23 -2.93
C LEU A 63 10.74 -49.20 -2.30
N ASN A 64 9.48 -48.80 -2.14
CA ASN A 64 8.43 -49.66 -1.60
C ASN A 64 8.12 -50.85 -2.52
N LEU A 65 8.00 -50.61 -3.83
CA LEU A 65 7.80 -51.65 -4.85
C LEU A 65 8.96 -52.65 -4.92
N LEU A 66 10.20 -52.20 -4.74
CA LEU A 66 11.38 -53.07 -4.74
C LEU A 66 11.56 -53.81 -3.40
N ALA A 67 11.16 -53.19 -2.30
CA ALA A 67 11.21 -53.75 -0.95
C ALA A 67 9.95 -54.57 -0.58
N VAL A 68 9.19 -55.08 -1.56
CA VAL A 68 7.98 -55.90 -1.36
C VAL A 68 8.23 -57.12 -0.46
N ARG A 69 9.44 -57.69 -0.46
CA ARG A 69 9.80 -58.81 0.41
C ARG A 69 9.86 -58.45 1.91
N LEU A 70 10.11 -57.19 2.25
CA LEU A 70 10.14 -56.71 3.64
C LEU A 70 8.80 -56.12 4.11
N ARG A 71 7.82 -55.94 3.21
CA ARG A 71 6.47 -55.42 3.51
C ARG A 71 6.48 -54.19 4.43
N TRP A 72 7.44 -53.28 4.26
CA TRP A 72 7.64 -52.16 5.19
C TRP A 72 6.48 -51.16 5.16
N ASP A 73 5.82 -50.96 4.01
CA ASP A 73 4.58 -50.17 3.92
C ASP A 73 3.67 -50.73 2.79
N PRO A 74 2.90 -51.81 3.05
CA PRO A 74 2.05 -52.45 2.05
C PRO A 74 0.97 -51.52 1.52
N TYR A 75 0.47 -51.78 0.30
CA TYR A 75 -0.70 -51.08 -0.25
C TYR A 75 -1.84 -51.06 0.79
N PRO A 76 -2.38 -49.89 1.23
CA PRO A 76 -2.42 -48.59 0.55
C PRO A 76 -1.46 -47.50 1.10
N PHE A 77 -0.19 -47.82 1.37
CA PHE A 77 0.88 -46.89 1.80
C PHE A 77 0.48 -46.00 3.00
N ILE A 78 0.24 -46.62 4.15
CA ILE A 78 -0.25 -45.93 5.35
C ILE A 78 0.75 -44.91 5.89
N LEU A 79 2.06 -45.20 5.79
CA LEU A 79 3.10 -44.31 6.29
C LEU A 79 3.24 -43.07 5.41
N LEU A 80 3.15 -43.25 4.08
CA LEU A 80 3.16 -42.14 3.13
C LEU A 80 1.95 -41.22 3.35
N ASN A 81 0.77 -41.81 3.51
CA ASN A 81 -0.46 -41.05 3.79
C ASN A 81 -0.40 -40.30 5.12
N LEU A 82 0.16 -40.94 6.16
CA LEU A 82 0.35 -40.30 7.46
C LEU A 82 1.29 -39.10 7.35
N ALA A 83 2.42 -39.26 6.65
CA ALA A 83 3.38 -38.19 6.42
C ALA A 83 2.76 -37.00 5.68
N PHE A 84 2.01 -37.25 4.60
CA PHE A 84 1.29 -36.20 3.87
C PHE A 84 0.22 -35.51 4.72
N SER A 85 -0.48 -36.26 5.55
CA SER A 85 -1.50 -35.73 6.46
C SER A 85 -0.87 -34.79 7.49
N THR A 86 0.26 -35.18 8.09
CA THR A 86 1.02 -34.31 9.00
C THR A 86 1.62 -33.11 8.27
N GLN A 87 2.14 -33.29 7.06
CA GLN A 87 2.67 -32.19 6.23
C GLN A 87 1.59 -31.14 5.96
N ALA A 88 0.39 -31.56 5.55
CA ALA A 88 -0.74 -30.67 5.33
C ALA A 88 -1.18 -29.96 6.62
N ALA A 89 -1.25 -30.70 7.74
CA ALA A 89 -1.63 -30.16 9.04
C ALA A 89 -0.67 -29.06 9.54
N TYR A 90 0.64 -29.20 9.31
CA TYR A 90 1.62 -28.16 9.67
C TYR A 90 1.71 -27.03 8.63
N ALA A 91 1.40 -27.31 7.36
CA ALA A 91 1.39 -26.28 6.32
C ALA A 91 0.30 -25.23 6.57
N ALA A 92 -0.90 -25.63 6.99
CA ALA A 92 -2.02 -24.72 7.23
C ALA A 92 -1.69 -23.53 8.17
N PRO A 93 -1.18 -23.72 9.40
CA PRO A 93 -0.84 -22.61 10.29
C PRO A 93 0.33 -21.77 9.76
N LEU A 94 1.31 -22.39 9.08
CA LEU A 94 2.44 -21.66 8.50
C LEU A 94 1.98 -20.76 7.34
N ILE A 95 1.06 -21.25 6.51
CA ILE A 95 0.45 -20.48 5.42
C ILE A 95 -0.38 -19.34 5.99
N LEU A 96 -1.20 -19.58 7.02
CA LEU A 96 -1.99 -18.52 7.68
C LEU A 96 -1.10 -17.41 8.26
N LEU A 97 0.03 -17.77 8.87
CA LEU A 97 1.01 -16.80 9.36
C LEU A 97 1.63 -15.99 8.22
N ALA A 98 2.01 -16.65 7.11
CA ALA A 98 2.53 -15.98 5.93
C ALA A 98 1.49 -15.03 5.30
N GLN A 99 0.23 -15.46 5.25
CA GLN A 99 -0.89 -14.66 4.75
C GLN A 99 -1.18 -13.44 5.62
N ASN A 100 -1.21 -13.58 6.95
CA ASN A 100 -1.39 -12.45 7.87
C ASN A 100 -0.30 -11.39 7.67
N ARG A 101 0.96 -11.82 7.52
CA ARG A 101 2.07 -10.90 7.24
C ARG A 101 1.94 -10.21 5.89
N GLN A 102 1.47 -10.93 4.87
CA GLN A 102 1.25 -10.34 3.56
C GLN A 102 0.13 -9.29 3.64
N ALA A 103 -0.99 -9.61 4.29
CA ALA A 103 -2.10 -8.69 4.50
C ALA A 103 -1.69 -7.44 5.30
N ASP A 104 -0.82 -7.57 6.30
CA ASP A 104 -0.28 -6.43 7.04
C ASP A 104 0.54 -5.50 6.14
N ARG A 105 1.41 -6.04 5.28
CA ARG A 105 2.17 -5.24 4.30
C ARG A 105 1.25 -4.58 3.27
N ASP A 106 0.31 -5.34 2.73
CA ASP A 106 -0.63 -4.85 1.72
C ASP A 106 -1.48 -3.72 2.29
N ARG A 107 -1.87 -3.81 3.57
CA ARG A 107 -2.58 -2.74 4.27
C ARG A 107 -1.75 -1.46 4.36
N VAL A 108 -0.49 -1.54 4.76
CA VAL A 108 0.40 -0.36 4.83
C VAL A 108 0.56 0.27 3.44
N SER A 109 0.80 -0.54 2.41
CA SER A 109 0.90 -0.06 1.03
C SER A 109 -0.38 0.65 0.57
N LEU A 110 -1.55 0.09 0.89
CA LEU A 110 -2.84 0.71 0.56
C LEU A 110 -3.08 2.02 1.30
N GLU A 111 -2.64 2.12 2.56
CA GLU A 111 -2.73 3.36 3.35
C GLU A 111 -1.82 4.45 2.75
N GLU A 112 -0.59 4.11 2.36
CA GLU A 112 0.31 5.04 1.67
C GLU A 112 -0.25 5.50 0.32
N ASP A 113 -0.75 4.56 -0.50
CA ASP A 113 -1.32 4.90 -1.81
C ASP A 113 -2.55 5.79 -1.68
N ARG A 114 -3.39 5.57 -0.66
CA ARG A 114 -4.52 6.47 -0.34
C ARG A 114 -4.05 7.87 0.03
N GLN A 115 -3.00 8.00 0.85
CA GLN A 115 -2.44 9.29 1.21
C GLN A 115 -1.86 10.02 0.00
N ARG A 116 -1.10 9.31 -0.85
CA ARG A 116 -0.57 9.85 -2.10
C ARG A 116 -1.68 10.30 -3.05
N ALA A 117 -2.73 9.50 -3.21
CA ALA A 117 -3.87 9.85 -4.04
C ALA A 117 -4.63 11.08 -3.50
N ALA A 118 -4.76 11.22 -2.18
CA ALA A 118 -5.36 12.40 -1.56
C ALA A 118 -4.53 13.66 -1.82
N ALA A 119 -3.20 13.59 -1.63
CA ALA A 119 -2.29 14.70 -1.92
C ALA A 119 -2.30 15.09 -3.41
N ALA A 120 -2.22 14.12 -4.31
CA ALA A 120 -2.28 14.37 -5.75
C ALA A 120 -3.61 15.04 -6.18
N LYS A 121 -4.72 14.67 -5.53
CA LYS A 121 -6.01 15.32 -5.75
C LYS A 121 -5.98 16.78 -5.30
N GLU A 122 -5.44 17.06 -4.12
CA GLU A 122 -5.30 18.43 -3.59
C GLU A 122 -4.43 19.30 -4.49
N ASP A 123 -3.27 18.79 -4.93
CA ASP A 123 -2.38 19.48 -5.87
C ASP A 123 -3.09 19.80 -7.19
N THR A 124 -3.87 18.86 -7.71
CA THR A 124 -4.64 19.07 -8.95
C THR A 124 -5.72 20.13 -8.77
N GLU A 125 -6.43 20.13 -7.64
CA GLU A 125 -7.43 21.16 -7.32
C GLU A 125 -6.77 22.54 -7.16
N TYR A 126 -5.61 22.61 -6.50
CA TYR A 126 -4.83 23.82 -6.35
C TYR A 126 -4.40 24.39 -7.71
N LEU A 127 -3.75 23.57 -8.54
CA LEU A 127 -3.32 23.96 -9.89
C LEU A 127 -4.50 24.40 -10.76
N THR A 128 -5.65 23.74 -10.66
CA THR A 128 -6.85 24.10 -11.42
C THR A 128 -7.39 25.47 -10.99
N ARG A 129 -7.42 25.75 -9.69
CA ARG A 129 -7.84 27.07 -9.17
C ARG A 129 -6.86 28.15 -9.58
N GLU A 130 -5.57 27.88 -9.49
CA GLU A 130 -4.52 28.83 -9.89
C GLU A 130 -4.58 29.13 -11.39
N LEU A 131 -4.78 28.10 -12.22
CA LEU A 131 -4.98 28.26 -13.67
C LEU A 131 -6.26 29.05 -13.98
N ALA A 132 -7.35 28.84 -13.23
CA ALA A 132 -8.57 29.62 -13.40
C ALA A 132 -8.36 31.10 -13.03
N ALA A 133 -7.66 31.38 -11.92
CA ALA A 133 -7.30 32.73 -11.51
C ALA A 133 -6.39 33.42 -12.53
N LEU A 134 -5.36 32.70 -13.02
CA LEU A 134 -4.45 33.18 -14.07
C LEU A 134 -5.22 33.48 -15.36
N ARG A 135 -6.16 32.61 -15.76
CA ARG A 135 -7.00 32.83 -16.95
C ARG A 135 -7.87 34.07 -16.83
N LEU A 136 -8.45 34.34 -15.65
CA LEU A 136 -9.24 35.55 -15.41
C LEU A 136 -8.37 36.81 -15.47
N ALA A 137 -7.20 36.79 -14.81
CA ALA A 137 -6.26 37.91 -14.83
C ALA A 137 -5.75 38.21 -16.25
N LEU A 138 -5.39 37.18 -17.02
CA LEU A 138 -5.00 37.32 -18.42
C LEU A 138 -6.19 37.72 -19.31
N GLY A 139 -7.40 37.26 -19.01
CA GLY A 139 -8.61 37.65 -19.74
C GLY A 139 -8.91 39.13 -19.65
N ASP A 140 -8.63 39.76 -18.50
CA ASP A 140 -8.81 41.19 -18.29
C ASP A 140 -7.74 42.02 -19.03
N VAL A 141 -6.47 41.58 -18.99
CA VAL A 141 -5.32 42.27 -19.63
C VAL A 141 -5.26 42.04 -21.15
N ALA A 142 -5.72 40.88 -21.64
CA ALA A 142 -5.74 40.55 -23.07
C ALA A 142 -7.11 40.85 -23.72
N THR A 143 -7.85 41.84 -23.22
CA THR A 143 -9.06 42.29 -23.90
C THR A 143 -8.67 42.81 -25.29
N ARG A 144 -9.39 42.39 -26.34
CA ARG A 144 -9.14 42.79 -27.74
C ARG A 144 -8.96 44.30 -27.88
N ASP A 145 -9.68 45.07 -27.09
CA ASP A 145 -9.63 46.52 -27.09
C ASP A 145 -8.32 47.07 -26.52
N PHE A 146 -7.73 46.47 -25.48
CA PHE A 146 -6.41 46.89 -24.98
C PHE A 146 -5.29 46.58 -25.98
N ILE A 147 -5.29 45.37 -26.55
CA ILE A 147 -4.35 44.98 -27.61
C ILE A 147 -4.49 45.93 -28.81
N ARG A 148 -5.72 46.31 -29.17
CA ARG A 148 -6.01 47.24 -30.25
C ARG A 148 -5.53 48.65 -29.95
N ASP A 149 -5.81 49.16 -28.75
CA ASP A 149 -5.42 50.51 -28.33
C ASP A 149 -3.89 50.64 -28.27
N GLU A 150 -3.19 49.59 -27.81
CA GLU A 150 -1.74 49.59 -27.75
C GLU A 150 -1.10 49.40 -29.15
N LEU A 151 -1.71 48.61 -30.03
CA LEU A 151 -1.34 48.54 -31.45
C LEU A 151 -1.53 49.90 -32.14
N GLU A 152 -2.66 50.57 -31.92
CA GLU A 152 -2.95 51.90 -32.47
C GLU A 152 -1.96 52.94 -31.94
N ARG A 153 -1.63 52.92 -30.65
CA ARG A 153 -0.59 53.78 -30.05
C ARG A 153 0.79 53.56 -30.67
N VAL A 154 1.22 52.30 -30.83
CA VAL A 154 2.53 51.99 -31.43
C VAL A 154 2.55 52.41 -32.90
N LEU A 155 1.46 52.20 -33.64
CA LEU A 155 1.31 52.68 -35.03
C LEU A 155 1.37 54.21 -35.12
N GLU A 156 0.68 54.94 -34.23
CA GLU A 156 0.74 56.39 -34.19
C GLU A 156 2.15 56.90 -33.84
N GLN A 157 2.86 56.24 -32.91
CA GLN A 157 4.24 56.59 -32.59
C GLN A 157 5.17 56.37 -33.79
N ALA A 158 5.03 55.26 -34.50
CA ALA A 158 5.80 55.00 -35.72
C ALA A 158 5.50 56.05 -36.80
N ARG A 159 4.23 56.44 -36.98
CA ARG A 159 3.83 57.47 -37.95
C ARG A 159 4.34 58.86 -37.58
N LYS A 160 4.31 59.23 -36.30
CA LYS A 160 4.89 60.49 -35.79
C LYS A 160 6.41 60.55 -35.95
N LEU A 161 7.09 59.39 -35.93
CA LEU A 161 8.53 59.30 -36.20
C LEU A 161 8.83 59.42 -37.70
N ASP A 162 7.98 58.87 -38.56
CA ASP A 162 8.07 58.99 -40.02
C ASP A 162 7.81 60.45 -40.48
N GLU A 163 6.81 61.13 -39.91
CA GLU A 163 6.53 62.56 -40.18
C GLU A 163 7.59 63.52 -39.59
N ARG A 164 8.46 63.05 -38.68
CA ARG A 164 9.61 63.79 -38.14
C ARG A 164 10.95 63.40 -38.80
N GLY A 165 10.94 62.45 -39.71
CA GLY A 165 12.07 62.15 -40.59
C GLY A 165 12.29 63.27 -41.62
N PRO A 166 13.54 63.58 -41.98
CA PRO A 166 13.99 64.83 -42.61
C PRO A 166 13.44 65.13 -44.02
#